data_AF-A0A2S9YNH4-F1
#
_entry.id   AF-A0A2S9YNH4-F1
#
_cell.length_a   1.000
_cell.length_b   1.000
_cell.length_c   1.000
_cell.angle_alpha   90.00
_cell.angle_beta   90.00
_cell.angle_gamma   90.00
#
_symmetry.space_group_name_H-M   'P 1'
#
loop_
_entity.id
_entity.type
_entity.pdbx_description
1 polymer ?
#
loop_
_entity_poly.entity_id
_entity_poly.type
_entity_poly.pdbx_seq_one_letter_code
_entity_poly.pdbx_strand_id
1 'polypeptide(L)'
;MSPVVGYWHEVGRFPCDGGPEFVPEDPIRDFHISIRSFELTWRPFESYVDYIGKYTVDDERKTLTLEGLNGNYVPNDVDPSGTYEIDGDTLVLRDMWLGASKRGKGTSGCGHRFR
;
A
#
# COMPACT_ATOMS: atom_id res chain seq x y z
N MET A 1 -9.81 -17.52 -1.21
CA MET A 1 -8.50 -16.83 -1.16
C MET A 1 -8.80 -15.37 -1.39
N SER A 2 -8.24 -14.45 -0.59
CA SER A 2 -8.57 -13.02 -0.71
C SER A 2 -8.05 -12.48 -2.05
N PRO A 3 -8.83 -11.65 -2.78
CA PRO A 3 -8.46 -11.18 -4.11
C PRO A 3 -7.24 -10.26 -4.14
N VAL A 4 -6.85 -9.68 -2.99
CA VAL A 4 -5.69 -8.80 -2.87
C VAL A 4 -4.36 -9.55 -2.65
N VAL A 5 -4.40 -10.87 -2.47
CA VAL A 5 -3.18 -11.68 -2.29
C VAL A 5 -2.33 -11.63 -3.56
N GLY A 6 -1.07 -11.22 -3.44
CA GLY A 6 -0.20 -11.02 -4.59
C GLY A 6 1.08 -10.26 -4.25
N TYR A 7 1.91 -10.08 -5.28
CA TYR A 7 3.07 -9.20 -5.26
C TYR A 7 2.73 -7.96 -6.08
N TRP A 8 2.92 -6.80 -5.48
CA TRP A 8 2.43 -5.54 -6.01
C TRP A 8 3.55 -4.50 -6.02
N HIS A 9 3.75 -3.83 -7.15
CA HIS A 9 4.71 -2.75 -7.31
C HIS A 9 3.97 -1.43 -7.57
N GLU A 10 4.24 -0.38 -6.79
CA GLU A 10 3.53 0.88 -6.95
C GLU A 10 3.92 1.56 -8.27
N VAL A 11 2.90 1.88 -9.07
CA VAL A 11 3.03 2.56 -10.37
C VAL A 11 2.38 3.94 -10.38
N GLY A 12 1.55 4.26 -9.39
CA GLY A 12 0.88 5.55 -9.29
C GLY A 12 0.32 5.84 -7.90
N ARG A 13 0.07 7.13 -7.62
CA ARG A 13 -0.60 7.63 -6.41
C ARG A 13 -1.74 8.57 -6.79
N PHE A 14 -2.81 8.53 -5.99
CA PHE A 14 -3.92 9.45 -6.11
C PHE A 14 -3.76 10.59 -5.11
N PRO A 15 -3.79 11.86 -5.54
CA PRO A 15 -3.73 12.99 -4.61
C PRO A 15 -5.08 13.17 -3.88
N CYS A 16 -5.02 13.70 -2.66
CA CYS A 16 -6.21 13.90 -1.82
C CYS A 16 -7.12 15.04 -2.28
N ASP A 17 -6.61 15.97 -3.11
CA ASP A 17 -7.35 17.11 -3.63
C ASP A 17 -8.17 16.78 -4.89
N GLY A 18 -8.20 15.51 -5.30
CA GLY A 18 -8.89 15.06 -6.53
C GLY A 18 -8.15 15.44 -7.81
N GLY A 19 -6.90 15.89 -7.72
CA GLY A 19 -6.01 16.10 -8.86
C GLY A 19 -5.70 14.80 -9.64
N PRO A 20 -4.93 14.90 -10.74
CA PRO A 20 -4.58 13.75 -11.55
C PRO A 20 -3.67 12.76 -10.80
N GLU A 21 -3.81 11.47 -11.13
CA GLU A 21 -2.88 10.42 -10.71
C GLU A 21 -1.45 10.77 -11.16
N PHE A 22 -0.46 10.51 -10.32
CA PHE A 22 0.95 10.78 -10.62
C PHE A 22 1.85 9.61 -10.24
N VAL A 23 3.00 9.50 -10.92
CA VAL A 23 4.03 8.52 -10.59
C VAL A 23 4.86 9.04 -9.41
N PRO A 24 4.97 8.31 -8.28
CA PRO A 24 5.77 8.76 -7.15
C PRO A 24 7.27 8.71 -7.43
N GLU A 25 8.02 9.67 -6.87
CA GLU A 25 9.49 9.68 -6.92
C GLU A 25 10.11 8.55 -6.08
N ASP A 26 9.43 8.14 -5.02
CA ASP A 26 9.82 7.10 -4.08
C ASP A 26 8.73 5.99 -4.00
N PRO A 27 8.52 5.22 -5.08
CA PRO A 27 7.48 4.20 -5.10
C PRO A 27 7.70 3.12 -4.04
N ILE A 28 6.62 2.56 -3.52
CA ILE A 28 6.63 1.29 -2.80
C ILE A 28 7.06 0.23 -3.83
N ARG A 29 8.22 -0.38 -3.59
CA ARG A 29 8.82 -1.31 -4.53
C ARG A 29 8.30 -2.70 -4.32
N ASP A 30 8.12 -3.15 -3.08
CA ASP A 30 7.51 -4.45 -2.82
C ASP A 30 6.35 -4.26 -1.85
N PHE A 31 5.15 -4.62 -2.29
CA PHE A 31 4.01 -4.82 -1.42
C PHE A 31 3.50 -6.24 -1.62
N HIS A 32 3.89 -7.13 -0.72
CA HIS A 32 3.53 -8.54 -0.78
C HIS A 32 2.41 -8.81 0.21
N ILE A 33 1.23 -9.17 -0.29
CA ILE A 33 0.10 -9.60 0.54
C ILE A 33 0.00 -11.12 0.44
N SER A 34 0.23 -11.80 1.56
CA SER A 34 0.06 -13.25 1.70
C SER A 34 -1.33 -13.59 2.22
N ILE A 35 -1.62 -14.86 2.53
CA ILE A 35 -2.96 -15.29 3.01
C ILE A 35 -3.38 -14.62 4.34
N ARG A 36 -2.44 -14.19 5.18
CA ARG A 36 -2.74 -13.68 6.54
C ARG A 36 -1.95 -12.45 6.96
N SER A 37 -0.96 -12.07 6.17
CA SER A 37 -0.05 -10.98 6.49
C SER A 37 0.30 -10.21 5.24
N PHE A 38 0.90 -9.06 5.42
CA PHE A 38 1.56 -8.35 4.34
C PHE A 38 2.96 -7.91 4.77
N GLU A 39 3.79 -7.61 3.77
CA GLU A 39 5.12 -7.05 3.89
C GLU A 39 5.22 -5.89 2.90
N LEU A 40 5.78 -4.76 3.34
CA LEU A 40 5.91 -3.56 2.53
C LEU A 40 7.32 -3.01 2.62
N THR A 41 7.89 -2.69 1.45
CA THR A 41 9.26 -2.17 1.32
C THR A 41 9.35 -1.13 0.21
N TRP A 42 9.95 0.03 0.51
CA TRP A 42 10.27 1.05 -0.51
C TRP A 42 11.59 0.79 -1.22
N ARG A 43 12.57 0.21 -0.52
CA ARG A 43 13.92 -0.03 -1.04
C ARG A 43 14.38 -1.45 -0.70
N PRO A 44 13.99 -2.45 -1.52
CA PRO A 44 14.38 -3.83 -1.27
C PRO A 44 15.89 -3.99 -1.36
N PHE A 45 16.45 -4.64 -0.35
CA PHE A 45 17.84 -5.04 -0.28
C PHE A 45 17.95 -6.26 0.63
N GLU A 46 18.44 -7.38 0.09
CA GLU A 46 18.49 -8.67 0.80
C GLU A 46 17.13 -9.03 1.44
N SER A 47 17.08 -9.20 2.76
CA SER A 47 15.86 -9.53 3.53
C SER A 47 15.21 -8.30 4.20
N TYR A 48 15.57 -7.08 3.79
CA TYR A 48 15.03 -5.87 4.39
C TYR A 48 13.55 -5.66 4.06
N VAL A 49 12.76 -5.43 5.10
CA VAL A 49 11.35 -5.02 5.02
C VAL A 49 11.14 -3.77 5.86
N ASP A 50 10.43 -2.77 5.34
CA ASP A 50 10.14 -1.55 6.11
C ASP A 50 9.13 -1.86 7.21
N TYR A 51 7.95 -2.36 6.87
CA TYR A 51 7.01 -2.88 7.86
C TYR A 51 6.15 -4.03 7.35
N ILE A 52 5.65 -4.76 8.33
CA ILE A 52 4.78 -5.92 8.19
C ILE A 52 3.52 -5.72 9.02
N GLY A 53 2.51 -6.53 8.74
CA GLY A 53 1.31 -6.56 9.56
C GLY A 53 0.35 -7.65 9.13
N LYS A 54 -0.87 -7.55 9.65
CA LYS A 54 -2.03 -8.35 9.23
C LYS A 54 -2.96 -7.46 8.42
N TYR A 55 -3.92 -8.09 7.76
CA TYR A 55 -4.95 -7.36 7.05
C TYR A 55 -6.30 -8.05 7.19
N THR A 56 -7.36 -7.27 7.04
CA THR A 56 -8.74 -7.74 6.95
C THR A 56 -9.36 -7.22 5.66
N VAL A 57 -10.23 -8.04 5.07
CA VAL A 57 -10.95 -7.71 3.84
C VAL A 57 -12.43 -7.97 4.07
N ASP A 58 -13.25 -6.97 3.74
CA ASP A 58 -14.70 -7.11 3.59
C ASP A 58 -15.01 -7.04 2.09
N ASP A 59 -15.35 -8.19 1.51
CA ASP A 59 -15.59 -8.27 0.06
C ASP A 59 -16.94 -7.68 -0.36
N GLU A 60 -17.91 -7.55 0.56
CA GLU A 60 -19.20 -6.91 0.29
C GLU A 60 -19.04 -5.40 0.18
N ARG A 61 -18.22 -4.82 1.08
CA ARG A 61 -17.94 -3.37 1.10
C ARG A 61 -16.73 -2.97 0.26
N LYS A 62 -15.97 -3.95 -0.25
CA LYS A 62 -14.69 -3.76 -0.94
C LYS A 62 -13.70 -2.95 -0.11
N THR A 63 -13.66 -3.19 1.20
CA THR A 63 -12.75 -2.49 2.11
C THR A 63 -11.56 -3.37 2.48
N LEU A 64 -10.38 -2.74 2.57
CA LEU A 64 -9.13 -3.32 3.04
C LEU A 64 -8.66 -2.51 4.25
N THR A 65 -8.33 -3.20 5.34
CA THR A 65 -7.74 -2.59 6.54
C THR A 65 -6.45 -3.31 6.89
N LEU A 66 -5.37 -2.57 7.10
CA LEU A 66 -4.10 -3.07 7.62
C LEU A 66 -4.03 -2.88 9.14
N GLU A 67 -3.51 -3.88 9.83
CA GLU A 67 -3.57 -3.97 11.29
C GLU A 67 -2.24 -4.46 11.87
N GLY A 68 -1.95 -4.06 13.11
CA GLY A 68 -0.78 -4.53 13.84
C GLY A 68 0.55 -4.19 13.15
N LEU A 69 0.62 -2.99 12.56
CA LEU A 69 1.80 -2.51 11.84
C LEU A 69 3.04 -2.54 12.74
N ASN A 70 4.10 -3.18 12.27
CA ASN A 70 5.38 -3.27 12.99
C ASN A 70 6.53 -3.46 12.00
N GLY A 71 7.76 -3.09 12.35
CA GLY A 71 8.92 -3.36 11.50
C GLY A 71 10.10 -2.41 11.72
N ASN A 72 10.99 -2.36 10.74
CA ASN A 72 12.17 -1.49 10.74
C ASN A 72 11.80 0.00 10.53
N TYR A 73 10.62 0.25 9.95
CA TYR A 73 10.04 1.57 9.75
C TYR A 73 8.54 1.49 9.48
N VAL A 74 7.74 1.96 10.44
CA VAL A 74 6.33 2.27 10.21
C VAL A 74 6.22 3.79 10.12
N PRO A 75 5.76 4.38 9.00
CA PRO A 75 5.53 5.81 8.91
C PRO A 75 4.46 6.27 9.93
N ASN A 76 4.60 7.48 10.47
CA ASN A 76 3.63 8.03 11.43
C ASN A 76 2.35 8.54 10.76
N ASP A 77 2.35 8.66 9.44
CA ASP A 77 1.27 9.19 8.62
C ASP A 77 0.46 8.10 7.93
N VAL A 78 0.66 6.82 8.26
CA VAL A 78 -0.14 5.73 7.67
C VAL A 78 -1.63 5.92 7.99
N ASP A 79 -2.46 5.90 6.95
CA ASP A 79 -3.91 5.74 7.01
C ASP A 79 -4.27 4.34 6.50
N PRO A 80 -4.41 3.35 7.39
CA PRO A 80 -4.33 1.93 7.03
C PRO A 80 -5.64 1.33 6.52
N SER A 81 -6.68 2.13 6.28
CA SER A 81 -8.00 1.64 5.88
C SER A 81 -8.49 2.38 4.67
N GLY A 82 -9.06 1.67 3.71
CA GLY A 82 -9.79 2.27 2.59
C GLY A 82 -10.48 1.22 1.75
N THR A 83 -10.67 1.53 0.46
CA THR A 83 -11.28 0.60 -0.49
C THR A 83 -10.24 -0.01 -1.43
N TYR A 84 -10.51 -1.21 -1.93
CA TYR A 84 -9.69 -1.88 -2.93
C TYR A 84 -10.50 -2.26 -4.17
N GLU A 85 -9.82 -2.28 -5.31
CA GLU A 85 -10.31 -2.82 -6.56
C GLU A 85 -9.21 -3.66 -7.22
N ILE A 86 -9.60 -4.79 -7.81
CA ILE A 86 -8.71 -5.65 -8.60
C ILE A 86 -9.22 -5.63 -10.04
N ASP A 87 -8.38 -5.21 -10.96
CA ASP A 87 -8.62 -5.27 -12.40
C ASP A 87 -7.45 -5.97 -13.09
N GLY A 88 -7.62 -7.25 -13.42
CA GLY A 88 -6.57 -8.07 -14.00
C GLY A 88 -5.34 -8.20 -13.10
N ASP A 89 -4.22 -7.62 -13.54
CA ASP A 89 -2.94 -7.56 -12.83
C ASP A 89 -2.74 -6.26 -12.04
N THR A 90 -3.80 -5.47 -11.83
CA THR A 90 -3.74 -4.19 -11.15
C THR A 90 -4.51 -4.21 -9.83
N LEU A 91 -3.87 -3.73 -8.77
CA LEU A 91 -4.51 -3.42 -7.49
C LEU A 91 -4.62 -1.91 -7.33
N VAL A 92 -5.83 -1.41 -7.12
CA VAL A 92 -6.10 -0.01 -6.83
C VAL A 92 -6.57 0.11 -5.40
N LEU A 93 -5.93 0.99 -4.63
CA LEU A 93 -6.33 1.38 -3.28
C LEU A 93 -6.83 2.83 -3.32
N ARG A 94 -7.99 3.11 -2.72
CA ARG A 94 -8.54 4.45 -2.59
C ARG A 94 -8.89 4.75 -1.14
N ASP A 95 -8.81 6.03 -0.80
CA ASP A 95 -9.03 6.54 0.56
C ASP A 95 -8.13 5.84 1.58
N MET A 96 -6.90 5.50 1.18
CA MET A 96 -5.94 4.75 1.96
C MET A 96 -4.53 5.27 1.68
N TRP A 97 -3.73 5.44 2.73
CA TRP A 97 -2.36 5.92 2.62
C TRP A 97 -1.38 5.01 3.34
N LEU A 98 -0.43 4.44 2.61
CA LEU A 98 0.58 3.51 3.14
C LEU A 98 1.79 4.24 3.75
N GLY A 99 1.71 5.56 3.90
CA GLY A 99 2.72 6.40 4.53
C GLY A 99 3.83 6.87 3.61
N ALA A 100 4.60 7.85 4.07
CA ALA A 100 5.78 8.34 3.37
C ALA A 100 7.02 7.47 3.67
N SER A 101 7.90 7.27 2.67
CA SER A 101 9.16 6.55 2.91
C SER A 101 10.12 7.35 3.81
N LYS A 102 11.09 6.69 4.48
CA LYS A 102 12.12 7.37 5.32
C LYS A 102 12.87 8.50 4.61
N ARG A 103 12.98 8.42 3.28
CA ARG A 103 13.71 9.38 2.45
C ARG A 103 12.77 10.21 1.56
N GLY A 104 11.48 9.92 1.62
CA GLY A 104 10.46 10.60 0.85
C GLY A 104 10.28 12.01 1.36
N LYS A 105 10.26 12.97 0.43
CA LYS A 105 9.62 14.27 0.63
C LYS A 105 8.18 14.26 0.11
N GLY A 106 7.65 13.08 -0.19
CA GLY A 106 6.37 12.90 -0.86
C GLY A 106 5.24 13.51 -0.05
N THR A 107 4.41 14.29 -0.74
CA THR A 107 3.08 14.69 -0.26
C THR A 107 2.24 13.44 0.00
N SER A 108 1.53 13.42 1.13
CA SER A 108 0.56 12.38 1.45
C SER A 108 -0.43 12.20 0.30
N GLY A 109 -0.66 10.95 -0.10
CA GLY A 109 -1.69 10.58 -1.08
C GLY A 109 -2.95 10.07 -0.38
N CYS A 110 -4.03 9.93 -1.14
CA CYS A 110 -5.29 9.30 -0.71
C CYS A 110 -5.57 8.02 -1.51
N GLY A 111 -4.52 7.39 -2.02
CA GLY A 111 -4.64 6.13 -2.73
C GLY A 111 -3.39 5.76 -3.50
N HIS A 112 -3.38 4.52 -3.98
CA HIS A 112 -2.25 3.90 -4.65
C HIS A 112 -2.74 3.07 -5.83
N ARG A 113 -1.93 2.98 -6.87
CA ARG A 113 -2.08 1.99 -7.95
C ARG A 113 -0.85 1.10 -7.96
N PHE A 114 -1.08 -0.19 -7.99
CA PHE A 114 -0.05 -1.22 -8.09
C PHE A 114 -0.25 -2.10 -9.31
N ARG A 115 0.85 -2.67 -9.79
CA ARG A 115 0.91 -3.67 -10.85
C ARG A 115 1.98 -4.71 -10.57
#